data_AF-A0A7M7NPF9-F1
#
_entry.id   AF-A0A7M7NPF9-F1
#
_cell.length_a   1.000
_cell.length_b   1.000
_cell.length_c   1.000
_cell.angle_alpha   90.00
_cell.angle_beta   90.00
_cell.angle_gamma   90.00
#
_symmetry.space_group_name_H-M   'P 1'
#
loop_
_entity.id
_entity.type
_entity.pdbx_description
1 polymer ?
#
loop_
_entity_poly.entity_id
_entity_poly.type
_entity_poly.pdbx_seq_one_letter_code
_entity_poly.pdbx_strand_id
1 'polypeptide(L)'
;MADTGFKFSRLGGGGGDDQGGEGKGSQEAFAGNIESRPAGDSSTNPMMTMVLGNGQGARGSVKAVRRTTLLMMALVGVICLLAVVLSGLALSRVMSIETSEKTWTFALGQSNLVLHYIDGKTLQMDGFDVEMVQAVCHVAGKKCEIVTDQRTNCWKSQNGSPATGGEGLYGGWYDACAGWSQTPERRRAFAFTEPYTKPFPSAFFTLNASPGKSSFDTSDMQGKKIGFLDGYASDEHCLNRQDNIQGLPLKTEQIFHYLTPADAEAGLRTNQVHAIYTTKYVSMADASPVEGKSFNCSTRGLSIMTRKDSGLEDWWNPAWEQIFHSTYYHVLCQTLVIRHGLFPGLNVEDICLQFT
;
A
#
# COMPACT_ATOMS: atom_id res chain seq x y z
N MET A 1 16.38 22.84 -12.67
CA MET A 1 16.96 21.49 -12.70
C MET A 1 17.65 21.28 -11.38
N ALA A 2 16.91 20.74 -10.40
CA ALA A 2 17.44 20.37 -9.09
C ALA A 2 17.44 18.84 -9.04
N ASP A 3 18.63 18.29 -8.87
CA ASP A 3 18.96 16.88 -8.87
C ASP A 3 18.62 16.31 -7.47
N THR A 4 17.48 15.62 -7.34
CA THR A 4 17.15 14.86 -6.13
C THR A 4 17.87 13.52 -6.20
N GLY A 5 19.12 13.53 -5.74
CA GLY A 5 19.97 12.34 -5.64
C GLY A 5 19.33 11.24 -4.78
N PHE A 6 18.72 10.27 -5.46
CA PHE A 6 18.41 8.95 -4.90
C PHE A 6 19.72 8.17 -4.76
N LYS A 7 20.29 8.11 -3.55
CA LYS A 7 21.36 7.15 -3.21
C LYS A 7 20.76 5.96 -2.49
N PHE A 8 20.71 4.82 -3.17
CA PHE A 8 20.56 3.53 -2.50
C PHE A 8 21.91 3.14 -1.86
N SER A 9 21.94 3.04 -0.54
CA SER A 9 23.03 2.40 0.18
C SER A 9 22.98 0.88 -0.04
N ARG A 10 23.73 0.39 -1.03
CA ARG A 10 24.24 -0.99 -0.98
C ARG A 10 25.33 -1.03 0.09
N LEU A 11 25.14 -1.86 1.10
CA LEU A 11 26.21 -2.22 2.03
C LEU A 11 27.29 -3.01 1.28
N GLY A 12 28.52 -2.47 1.29
CA GLY A 12 29.77 -3.24 1.25
C GLY A 12 30.44 -3.44 -0.12
N GLY A 13 31.52 -2.68 -0.36
CA GLY A 13 32.50 -2.94 -1.41
C GLY A 13 33.19 -1.66 -1.89
N GLY A 14 34.36 -1.35 -1.32
CA GLY A 14 35.00 -0.03 -1.41
C GLY A 14 35.82 0.28 -2.66
N GLY A 15 36.32 1.52 -2.68
CA GLY A 15 37.44 1.97 -3.49
C GLY A 15 37.17 3.22 -4.34
N GLY A 16 37.91 4.31 -4.03
CA GLY A 16 38.44 5.21 -5.05
C GLY A 16 37.70 6.52 -5.32
N ASP A 17 38.14 7.56 -4.63
CA ASP A 17 38.60 8.87 -5.12
C ASP A 17 37.75 9.77 -6.06
N ASP A 18 37.63 11.01 -5.56
CA ASP A 18 37.92 12.30 -6.21
C ASP A 18 36.84 13.17 -6.89
N GLN A 19 36.78 14.41 -6.35
CA GLN A 19 36.46 15.73 -6.94
C GLN A 19 35.00 15.97 -7.36
N GLY A 20 34.28 17.03 -6.96
CA GLY A 20 34.66 18.41 -6.66
C GLY A 20 33.86 19.31 -7.63
N GLY A 21 32.93 20.15 -7.14
CA GLY A 21 32.13 21.02 -8.02
C GLY A 21 31.11 21.89 -7.30
N GLU A 22 31.28 23.21 -7.44
CA GLU A 22 30.66 24.31 -6.69
C GLU A 22 29.14 24.50 -6.91
N GLY A 23 28.50 25.09 -5.89
CA GLY A 23 27.11 25.55 -5.94
C GLY A 23 26.96 27.05 -6.20
N LYS A 24 25.75 27.41 -6.63
CA LYS A 24 25.01 28.69 -6.53
C LYS A 24 23.54 28.27 -6.71
N GLY A 25 22.55 28.56 -5.87
CA GLY A 25 22.24 29.79 -5.15
C GLY A 25 20.92 30.32 -5.71
N SER A 26 19.80 30.14 -5.00
CA SER A 26 18.64 31.07 -5.00
C SER A 26 17.64 30.66 -3.93
N GLN A 27 17.30 31.66 -3.11
CA GLN A 27 16.29 31.65 -2.07
C GLN A 27 14.94 31.98 -2.71
N GLU A 28 13.87 31.30 -2.30
CA GLU A 28 12.53 31.90 -2.32
C GLU A 28 11.81 31.56 -1.02
N ALA A 29 11.42 32.63 -0.34
CA ALA A 29 10.58 32.64 0.84
C ALA A 29 9.11 32.63 0.40
N PHE A 30 8.30 31.78 1.01
CA PHE A 30 6.84 31.97 1.02
C PHE A 30 6.33 31.84 2.44
N ALA A 31 5.80 32.97 2.91
CA ALA A 31 5.05 33.10 4.15
C ALA A 31 3.64 32.50 3.98
N GLY A 32 3.17 31.81 5.01
CA GLY A 32 1.81 31.29 5.09
C GLY A 32 1.34 31.22 6.53
N ASN A 33 0.65 32.27 6.98
CA ASN A 33 -0.19 32.30 8.18
C ASN A 33 -1.30 31.26 8.08
N ILE A 34 -1.54 30.46 9.12
CA ILE A 34 -2.90 30.09 9.57
C ILE A 34 -2.88 29.94 11.10
N GLU A 35 -3.48 30.91 11.78
CA GLU A 35 -3.76 30.91 13.22
C GLU A 35 -5.23 30.50 13.39
N SER A 36 -5.50 29.35 14.03
CA SER A 36 -6.85 28.90 14.35
C SER A 36 -7.07 28.95 15.86
N ARG A 37 -8.04 29.78 16.26
CA ARG A 37 -8.69 29.76 17.59
C ARG A 37 -9.48 28.47 17.78
N PRO A 38 -9.73 28.09 19.05
CA PRO A 38 -11.14 28.08 19.45
C PRO A 38 -11.41 28.74 20.81
N ALA A 39 -12.66 29.22 20.93
CA ALA A 39 -13.42 29.49 22.15
C ALA A 39 -13.53 28.19 22.99
N GLY A 40 -13.64 28.17 24.31
CA GLY A 40 -14.46 28.97 25.23
C GLY A 40 -15.17 27.97 26.17
N ASP A 41 -15.61 28.43 27.33
CA ASP A 41 -16.28 27.70 28.44
C ASP A 41 -15.38 26.91 29.41
N SER A 42 -15.64 26.85 30.72
CA SER A 42 -16.61 27.52 31.60
C SER A 42 -16.27 27.16 33.06
N SER A 43 -16.68 28.01 34.01
CA SER A 43 -16.95 27.68 35.43
C SER A 43 -15.71 27.34 36.30
N THR A 44 -15.56 27.71 37.58
CA THR A 44 -16.45 28.12 38.66
C THR A 44 -15.63 28.91 39.69
N ASN A 45 -16.21 29.99 40.23
CA ASN A 45 -15.73 30.66 41.45
C ASN A 45 -16.37 30.00 42.69
N PRO A 46 -15.68 29.99 43.84
CA PRO A 46 -16.37 30.17 45.11
C PRO A 46 -15.90 31.41 45.86
N MET A 47 -16.91 32.15 46.31
CA MET A 47 -16.89 33.18 47.35
C MET A 47 -15.96 32.85 48.51
N MET A 48 -15.21 33.85 48.98
CA MET A 48 -14.68 33.87 50.34
C MET A 48 -14.98 35.21 51.01
N THR A 49 -15.69 35.09 52.12
CA THR A 49 -16.29 36.13 52.96
C THR A 49 -15.22 36.95 53.67
N MET A 50 -15.30 38.27 53.52
CA MET A 50 -14.49 39.24 54.27
C MET A 50 -15.10 39.44 55.67
N VAL A 51 -14.36 39.13 56.72
CA VAL A 51 -14.67 39.51 58.11
C VAL A 51 -13.70 40.60 58.54
N LEU A 52 -14.24 41.79 58.80
CA LEU A 52 -13.51 42.93 59.36
C LEU A 52 -13.36 42.76 60.88
N GLY A 53 -12.12 42.74 61.36
CA GLY A 53 -11.78 42.77 62.78
C GLY A 53 -10.75 43.85 63.07
N ASN A 54 -11.18 44.91 63.77
CA ASN A 54 -10.31 45.95 64.34
C ASN A 54 -9.52 45.41 65.53
N GLY A 55 -8.22 45.72 65.62
CA GLY A 55 -7.39 45.41 66.78
C GLY A 55 -6.12 46.27 66.83
N GLN A 56 -5.99 47.03 67.92
CA GLN A 56 -4.99 48.07 68.16
C GLN A 56 -3.60 47.53 68.52
N GLY A 57 -2.56 48.32 68.19
CA GLY A 57 -1.44 48.61 69.10
C GLY A 57 -0.23 47.67 69.11
N ALA A 58 0.93 48.18 68.66
CA ALA A 58 2.20 48.16 69.42
C ALA A 58 3.36 48.68 68.56
N ARG A 59 3.95 49.82 68.97
CA ARG A 59 5.25 50.31 68.49
C ARG A 59 6.36 49.44 69.10
N GLY A 60 7.14 48.76 68.27
CA GLY A 60 8.33 48.04 68.73
C GLY A 60 9.31 47.67 67.61
N SER A 61 10.47 48.32 67.61
CA SER A 61 11.76 47.82 67.11
C SER A 61 11.95 47.57 65.59
N VAL A 62 12.26 48.65 64.84
CA VAL A 62 12.37 48.71 63.37
C VAL A 62 13.65 48.07 62.78
N LYS A 63 14.61 47.57 63.57
CA LYS A 63 15.92 47.11 63.02
C LYS A 63 16.08 45.58 62.88
N ALA A 64 15.32 44.75 63.59
CA ALA A 64 15.40 43.28 63.47
C ALA A 64 14.47 42.71 62.39
N VAL A 65 13.32 43.34 62.14
CA VAL A 65 12.29 42.87 61.20
C VAL A 65 12.74 42.93 59.73
N ARG A 66 13.65 43.86 59.39
CA ARG A 66 14.12 44.08 58.01
C ARG A 66 15.02 42.95 57.49
N ARG A 67 15.73 42.24 58.39
CA ARG A 67 16.61 41.13 58.02
C ARG A 67 15.84 39.83 57.79
N THR A 68 14.81 39.58 58.59
CA THR A 68 13.92 38.41 58.44
C THR A 68 12.99 38.54 57.23
N THR A 69 12.53 39.74 56.87
CA THR A 69 11.72 39.95 55.65
C THR A 69 12.54 39.76 54.36
N LEU A 70 13.80 40.19 54.33
CA LEU A 70 14.69 39.96 53.19
C LEU A 70 15.01 38.47 52.97
N LEU A 71 15.23 37.73 54.06
CA LEU A 71 15.45 36.27 54.00
C LEU A 71 14.20 35.51 53.54
N MET A 72 13.00 35.90 54.01
CA MET A 72 11.73 35.34 53.54
C MET A 72 11.51 35.59 52.04
N MET A 73 11.76 36.82 51.55
CA MET A 73 11.59 37.12 50.12
C MET A 73 12.59 36.35 49.25
N ALA A 74 13.83 36.20 49.69
CA ALA A 74 14.83 35.40 48.98
C ALA A 74 14.43 33.91 48.92
N LEU A 75 13.91 33.36 50.02
CA LEU A 75 13.44 31.98 50.08
C LEU A 75 12.24 31.75 49.15
N VAL A 76 11.26 32.66 49.16
CA VAL A 76 10.10 32.60 48.25
C VAL A 76 10.54 32.71 46.79
N GLY A 77 11.50 33.60 46.50
CA GLY A 77 12.10 33.72 45.17
C GLY A 77 12.72 32.41 44.68
N VAL A 78 13.52 31.73 45.52
CA VAL A 78 14.16 30.45 45.19
C VAL A 78 13.13 29.33 45.03
N ILE A 79 12.11 29.27 45.87
CA ILE A 79 11.04 28.28 45.77
C ILE A 79 10.24 28.47 44.46
N CYS A 80 9.90 29.71 44.11
CA CYS A 80 9.22 30.00 42.85
C CYS A 80 10.08 29.63 41.64
N LEU A 81 11.38 29.90 41.68
CA LEU A 81 12.30 29.58 40.58
C LEU A 81 12.48 28.07 40.41
N LEU A 82 12.59 27.33 41.52
CA LEU A 82 12.59 25.86 41.52
C LEU A 82 11.27 25.29 40.99
N ALA A 83 10.13 25.86 41.37
CA ALA A 83 8.83 25.45 40.87
C ALA A 83 8.71 25.66 39.35
N VAL A 84 9.21 26.77 38.80
CA VAL A 84 9.22 27.02 37.35
C VAL A 84 10.14 26.04 36.62
N VAL A 85 11.33 25.74 37.15
CA VAL A 85 12.27 24.78 36.55
C VAL A 85 11.70 23.35 36.60
N LEU A 86 11.11 22.95 37.74
CA LEU A 86 10.47 21.64 37.88
C LEU A 86 9.23 21.51 36.98
N SER A 87 8.45 22.57 36.84
CA SER A 87 7.30 22.60 35.91
C SER A 87 7.76 22.53 34.47
N GLY A 88 8.83 23.24 34.09
CA GLY A 88 9.44 23.19 32.76
C GLY A 88 9.96 21.79 32.42
N LEU A 89 10.65 21.13 33.34
CA LEU A 89 11.13 19.75 33.17
C LEU A 89 9.99 18.73 33.11
N ALA A 90 8.89 18.95 33.83
CA ALA A 90 7.69 18.12 33.73
C ALA A 90 6.97 18.31 32.39
N LEU A 91 6.86 19.54 31.89
CA LEU A 91 6.32 19.85 30.57
C LEU A 91 7.17 19.25 29.44
N SER A 92 8.50 19.26 29.55
CA SER A 92 9.39 18.58 28.59
C SER A 92 9.22 17.07 28.57
N ARG A 93 8.79 16.45 29.68
CA ARG A 93 8.49 15.00 29.74
C ARG A 93 7.10 14.65 29.22
N VAL A 94 6.11 15.52 29.40
CA VAL A 94 4.74 15.31 28.88
C VAL A 94 4.68 15.48 27.35
N MET A 95 5.56 16.28 26.76
CA MET A 95 5.64 16.45 25.29
C MET A 95 6.42 15.34 24.56
N SER A 96 6.97 14.35 25.26
CA SER A 96 7.65 13.19 24.67
C SER A 96 6.82 11.91 24.82
N ILE A 97 5.49 12.01 24.67
CA ILE A 97 4.74 10.86 24.13
C ILE A 97 5.26 10.72 22.69
N GLU A 98 6.28 9.89 22.49
CA GLU A 98 6.49 9.27 21.19
C GLU A 98 5.17 8.59 20.84
N THR A 99 4.33 9.27 20.07
CA THR A 99 3.31 8.58 19.29
C THR A 99 4.10 7.64 18.40
N SER A 100 4.24 6.38 18.82
CA SER A 100 4.97 5.38 18.05
C SER A 100 4.41 5.42 16.63
N GLU A 101 5.22 5.85 15.67
CA GLU A 101 4.78 6.01 14.30
C GLU A 101 4.22 4.68 13.83
N LYS A 102 2.97 4.68 13.34
CA LYS A 102 2.29 3.46 12.89
C LYS A 102 3.11 2.82 11.76
N THR A 103 3.51 1.57 11.94
CA THR A 103 4.04 0.74 10.85
C THR A 103 2.87 0.23 10.00
N TRP A 104 2.89 0.51 8.70
CA TRP A 104 1.91 0.02 7.73
C TRP A 104 2.37 -1.31 7.13
N THR A 105 1.50 -2.31 7.14
CA THR A 105 1.84 -3.66 6.69
C THR A 105 1.16 -4.00 5.38
N PHE A 106 1.95 -4.48 4.41
CA PHE A 106 1.50 -4.82 3.06
C PHE A 106 1.70 -6.29 2.79
N ALA A 107 0.61 -7.05 2.69
CA ALA A 107 0.65 -8.45 2.31
C ALA A 107 0.88 -8.62 0.80
N LEU A 108 1.88 -9.42 0.47
CA LEU A 108 2.11 -9.96 -0.86
C LEU A 108 2.00 -11.48 -0.80
N GLY A 109 1.27 -12.03 -1.77
CA GLY A 109 1.23 -13.48 -1.96
C GLY A 109 2.55 -13.98 -2.52
N GLN A 110 2.84 -15.27 -2.39
CA GLN A 110 3.82 -15.86 -3.29
C GLN A 110 3.25 -15.86 -4.71
N SER A 111 3.88 -15.09 -5.59
CA SER A 111 3.82 -15.32 -7.02
C SER A 111 5.25 -15.55 -7.50
N ASN A 112 5.44 -16.38 -8.51
CA ASN A 112 6.72 -16.47 -9.20
C ASN A 112 6.59 -15.62 -10.45
N LEU A 113 6.36 -14.31 -10.28
CA LEU A 113 6.19 -13.35 -11.37
C LEU A 113 7.10 -12.13 -11.13
N VAL A 114 7.44 -11.40 -12.20
CA VAL A 114 8.23 -10.15 -12.16
C VAL A 114 7.59 -9.10 -11.26
N LEU A 115 6.28 -9.24 -11.04
CA LEU A 115 5.50 -8.40 -10.15
C LEU A 115 5.92 -8.56 -8.69
N HIS A 116 6.12 -9.79 -8.21
CA HIS A 116 6.69 -10.07 -6.90
C HIS A 116 7.09 -11.53 -6.83
N TYR A 117 8.27 -11.83 -6.27
CA TYR A 117 8.83 -13.16 -6.08
C TYR A 117 9.73 -13.20 -4.84
N ILE A 118 10.04 -14.41 -4.34
CA ILE A 118 11.06 -14.57 -3.30
C ILE A 118 12.40 -14.76 -4.01
N ASP A 119 13.34 -13.86 -3.76
CA ASP A 119 14.69 -13.99 -4.29
C ASP A 119 15.40 -15.18 -3.64
N GLY A 120 15.85 -16.14 -4.47
CA GLY A 120 16.42 -17.39 -3.97
C GLY A 120 17.76 -17.23 -3.22
N LYS A 121 18.41 -16.06 -3.30
CA LYS A 121 19.68 -15.78 -2.62
C LYS A 121 19.49 -15.11 -1.27
N THR A 122 18.64 -14.09 -1.23
CA THR A 122 18.40 -13.24 -0.04
C THR A 122 17.20 -13.72 0.78
N LEU A 123 16.34 -14.55 0.19
CA LEU A 123 15.05 -15.00 0.74
C LEU A 123 14.10 -13.84 1.07
N GLN A 124 14.34 -12.66 0.49
CA GLN A 124 13.47 -11.49 0.62
C GLN A 124 12.47 -11.45 -0.52
N MET A 125 11.32 -10.80 -0.28
CA MET A 125 10.38 -10.46 -1.33
C MET A 125 10.99 -9.34 -2.20
N ASP A 126 10.97 -9.54 -3.51
CA ASP A 126 11.48 -8.60 -4.51
C ASP A 126 10.53 -8.55 -5.72
N GLY A 127 10.68 -7.56 -6.60
CA GLY A 127 9.85 -7.37 -7.79
C GLY A 127 9.13 -6.02 -7.83
N PHE A 128 8.39 -5.78 -8.92
CA PHE A 128 7.76 -4.49 -9.20
C PHE A 128 6.79 -3.99 -8.11
N ASP A 129 5.93 -4.86 -7.58
CA ASP A 129 4.98 -4.52 -6.50
C ASP A 129 5.74 -4.14 -5.22
N VAL A 130 6.89 -4.77 -4.95
CA VAL A 130 7.76 -4.46 -3.80
C VAL A 130 8.38 -3.08 -3.96
N GLU A 131 9.00 -2.81 -5.12
CA GLU A 131 9.59 -1.50 -5.42
C GLU A 131 8.53 -0.39 -5.35
N MET A 132 7.31 -0.65 -5.84
CA MET A 132 6.20 0.30 -5.77
C MET A 132 5.78 0.62 -4.34
N VAL A 133 5.60 -0.39 -3.48
CA VAL A 133 5.26 -0.17 -2.06
C VAL A 133 6.35 0.62 -1.35
N GLN A 134 7.61 0.24 -1.54
CA GLN A 134 8.74 0.91 -0.90
C GLN A 134 8.85 2.38 -1.35
N ALA A 135 8.70 2.64 -2.64
CA ALA A 135 8.78 4.00 -3.18
C ALA A 135 7.66 4.89 -2.63
N VAL A 136 6.41 4.44 -2.66
CA VAL A 136 5.27 5.22 -2.16
C VAL A 136 5.41 5.50 -0.67
N CYS A 137 5.80 4.49 0.12
CA CYS A 137 6.04 4.66 1.55
C CYS A 137 7.16 5.67 1.85
N HIS A 138 8.25 5.64 1.06
CA HIS A 138 9.33 6.60 1.18
C HIS A 138 8.85 8.03 0.90
N VAL A 139 8.16 8.26 -0.21
CA VAL A 139 7.62 9.58 -0.59
C VAL A 139 6.58 10.09 0.41
N ALA A 140 5.75 9.18 0.95
CA ALA A 140 4.74 9.51 1.95
C ALA A 140 5.32 9.74 3.36
N GLY A 141 6.61 9.46 3.58
CA GLY A 141 7.22 9.49 4.90
C GLY A 141 6.52 8.54 5.88
N LYS A 142 6.18 7.32 5.43
CA LYS A 142 5.53 6.30 6.24
C LYS A 142 6.48 5.13 6.49
N LYS A 143 6.52 4.66 7.74
CA LYS A 143 7.11 3.36 8.05
C LYS A 143 6.24 2.24 7.49
N CYS A 144 6.80 1.42 6.60
CA CYS A 144 6.11 0.32 5.96
C CYS A 144 6.90 -0.99 6.03
N GLU A 145 6.19 -2.11 6.15
CA GLU A 145 6.75 -3.46 6.13
C GLU A 145 5.97 -4.33 5.15
N ILE A 146 6.67 -5.17 4.41
CA ILE A 146 6.06 -6.16 3.52
C ILE A 146 6.01 -7.49 4.26
N VAL A 147 4.83 -8.11 4.25
CA VAL A 147 4.61 -9.43 4.84
C VAL A 147 4.22 -10.41 3.75
N THR A 148 4.71 -11.65 3.85
CA THR A 148 4.30 -12.73 2.94
C THR A 148 3.19 -13.53 3.58
N ASP A 149 2.11 -13.77 2.83
CA ASP A 149 0.99 -14.60 3.27
C ASP A 149 0.35 -15.36 2.09
N GLN A 150 -0.58 -16.28 2.36
CA GLN A 150 -1.34 -16.94 1.30
C GLN A 150 -2.26 -15.94 0.59
N ARG A 151 -2.33 -16.00 -0.75
CA ARG A 151 -3.22 -15.13 -1.53
C ARG A 151 -4.68 -15.22 -1.10
N THR A 152 -5.11 -16.38 -0.65
CA THR A 152 -6.48 -16.64 -0.14
C THR A 152 -6.84 -15.80 1.08
N ASN A 153 -5.84 -15.35 1.85
CA ASN A 153 -6.06 -14.49 3.02
C ASN A 153 -6.34 -13.04 2.62
N CYS A 154 -5.95 -12.64 1.40
CA CYS A 154 -6.36 -11.36 0.79
C CYS A 154 -7.69 -11.50 0.02
N TRP A 155 -7.85 -12.55 -0.77
CA TRP A 155 -9.04 -12.79 -1.58
C TRP A 155 -9.32 -14.28 -1.77
N LYS A 156 -10.53 -14.71 -1.46
CA LYS A 156 -10.96 -16.10 -1.54
C LYS A 156 -11.89 -16.28 -2.73
N SER A 157 -11.46 -17.05 -3.73
CA SER A 157 -12.33 -17.64 -4.74
C SER A 157 -12.24 -19.15 -4.60
N GLN A 158 -13.38 -19.83 -4.57
CA GLN A 158 -13.46 -21.29 -4.46
C GLN A 158 -14.60 -21.79 -5.32
N ASN A 159 -14.43 -22.99 -5.88
CA ASN A 159 -15.45 -23.64 -6.70
C ASN A 159 -16.84 -23.61 -6.07
N GLY A 160 -17.82 -23.09 -6.82
CA GLY A 160 -19.23 -23.08 -6.43
C GLY A 160 -19.58 -22.15 -5.26
N SER A 161 -18.63 -21.36 -4.76
CA SER A 161 -18.86 -20.37 -3.70
C SER A 161 -18.65 -18.97 -4.25
N PRO A 162 -19.48 -17.99 -3.86
CA PRO A 162 -19.23 -16.59 -4.23
C PRO A 162 -17.84 -16.16 -3.77
N ALA A 163 -17.09 -15.53 -4.66
CA ALA A 163 -15.80 -14.95 -4.31
C ALA A 163 -16.00 -13.89 -3.19
N THR A 164 -15.16 -13.96 -2.17
CA THR A 164 -15.27 -13.14 -0.94
C THR A 164 -13.91 -12.59 -0.55
N GLY A 165 -13.93 -11.53 0.26
CA GLY A 165 -12.71 -11.00 0.84
C GLY A 165 -12.06 -12.01 1.78
N GLY A 166 -10.73 -12.06 1.76
CA GLY A 166 -9.97 -12.98 2.60
C GLY A 166 -9.92 -12.55 4.06
N GLU A 167 -9.69 -13.52 4.94
CA GLU A 167 -9.69 -13.32 6.39
C GLU A 167 -8.53 -12.45 6.89
N GLY A 168 -7.40 -12.42 6.20
CA GLY A 168 -6.25 -11.63 6.61
C GLY A 168 -6.52 -10.12 6.51
N LEU A 169 -7.11 -9.67 5.40
CA LEU A 169 -7.44 -8.26 5.24
C LEU A 169 -8.64 -7.85 6.11
N TYR A 170 -9.70 -8.67 6.17
CA TYR A 170 -10.86 -8.41 7.02
C TYR A 170 -10.52 -8.44 8.52
N GLY A 171 -9.71 -9.42 8.93
CA GLY A 171 -9.28 -9.61 10.32
C GLY A 171 -8.17 -8.66 10.77
N GLY A 172 -7.65 -7.82 9.88
CA GLY A 172 -6.63 -6.83 10.20
C GLY A 172 -5.28 -7.44 10.57
N TRP A 173 -4.94 -8.59 9.98
CA TRP A 173 -3.59 -9.17 10.11
C TRP A 173 -2.53 -8.26 9.46
N TYR A 174 -2.97 -7.50 8.46
CA TYR A 174 -2.21 -6.45 7.79
C TYR A 174 -3.15 -5.29 7.37
N ASP A 175 -2.54 -4.15 7.03
CA ASP A 175 -3.28 -2.95 6.62
C ASP A 175 -3.75 -3.02 5.15
N ALA A 176 -3.02 -3.76 4.33
CA ALA A 176 -3.18 -3.76 2.88
C ALA A 176 -2.73 -5.08 2.24
N CYS A 177 -3.29 -5.37 1.07
CA CYS A 177 -2.78 -6.37 0.14
C CYS A 177 -2.30 -5.68 -1.14
N ALA A 178 -1.04 -5.86 -1.53
CA ALA A 178 -0.45 -5.27 -2.73
C ALA A 178 -0.59 -6.20 -3.96
N GLY A 179 -0.54 -5.64 -5.17
CA GLY A 179 -0.55 -6.43 -6.41
C GLY A 179 -1.92 -7.01 -6.78
N TRP A 180 -3.02 -6.34 -6.43
CA TRP A 180 -4.38 -6.82 -6.72
C TRP A 180 -5.09 -5.99 -7.77
N SER A 181 -5.62 -6.66 -8.79
CA SER A 181 -6.43 -6.01 -9.84
C SER A 181 -7.81 -5.60 -9.32
N GLN A 182 -8.31 -4.45 -9.77
CA GLN A 182 -9.61 -3.93 -9.37
C GLN A 182 -10.76 -4.60 -10.16
N THR A 183 -11.28 -5.72 -9.69
CA THR A 183 -12.48 -6.35 -10.27
C THR A 183 -13.76 -5.80 -9.62
N PRO A 184 -14.93 -5.87 -10.31
CA PRO A 184 -16.21 -5.50 -9.70
C PRO A 184 -16.47 -6.23 -8.38
N GLU A 185 -16.12 -7.51 -8.28
CA GLU A 185 -16.27 -8.35 -7.09
C GLU A 185 -15.44 -7.83 -5.93
N ARG A 186 -14.15 -7.58 -6.17
CA ARG A 186 -13.23 -7.09 -5.13
C ARG A 186 -13.61 -5.71 -4.64
N ARG A 187 -14.01 -4.81 -5.54
CA ARG A 187 -14.46 -3.45 -5.17
C ARG A 187 -15.74 -3.43 -4.35
N ARG A 188 -16.57 -4.48 -4.40
CA ARG A 188 -17.71 -4.62 -3.49
C ARG A 188 -17.24 -4.93 -2.06
N ALA A 189 -16.20 -5.74 -1.90
CA ALA A 189 -15.68 -6.15 -0.59
C ALA A 189 -14.73 -5.12 0.04
N PHE A 190 -13.83 -4.55 -0.76
CA PHE A 190 -12.67 -3.78 -0.32
C PHE A 190 -12.55 -2.43 -1.04
N ALA A 191 -11.76 -1.54 -0.46
CA ALA A 191 -11.30 -0.31 -1.10
C ALA A 191 -10.01 -0.55 -1.88
N PHE A 192 -9.67 0.37 -2.77
CA PHE A 192 -8.48 0.30 -3.60
C PHE A 192 -7.85 1.68 -3.75
N THR A 193 -6.53 1.73 -3.78
CA THR A 193 -5.78 2.90 -4.23
C THR A 193 -5.93 3.11 -5.73
N GLU A 194 -5.40 4.23 -6.24
CA GLU A 194 -5.18 4.39 -7.67
C GLU A 194 -4.25 3.27 -8.19
N PRO A 195 -4.47 2.78 -9.43
CA PRO A 195 -3.65 1.74 -9.99
C PRO A 195 -2.27 2.26 -10.37
N TYR A 196 -1.28 1.36 -10.34
CA TYR A 196 0.08 1.62 -10.79
C TYR A 196 0.49 0.76 -12.02
N THR A 197 -0.43 -0.10 -12.50
CA THR A 197 -0.32 -0.81 -13.77
C THR A 197 -1.56 -0.63 -14.65
N LYS A 198 -1.45 -1.00 -15.93
CA LYS A 198 -2.62 -1.24 -16.79
C LYS A 198 -3.39 -2.50 -16.35
N PRO A 199 -4.69 -2.61 -16.68
CA PRO A 199 -5.42 -3.88 -16.58
C PRO A 199 -4.79 -4.92 -17.50
N PHE A 200 -4.66 -6.14 -17.01
CA PHE A 200 -4.15 -7.24 -17.81
C PHE A 200 -5.28 -7.96 -18.55
N PRO A 201 -5.11 -8.21 -19.86
CA PRO A 201 -6.10 -8.94 -20.65
C PRO A 201 -6.14 -10.42 -20.26
N SER A 202 -7.33 -11.00 -20.35
CA SER A 202 -7.61 -12.43 -20.17
C SER A 202 -7.81 -13.10 -21.52
N ALA A 203 -7.45 -14.38 -21.59
CA ALA A 203 -7.57 -15.21 -22.78
C ALA A 203 -7.90 -16.65 -22.41
N PHE A 204 -8.36 -17.41 -23.40
CA PHE A 204 -8.44 -18.85 -23.32
C PHE A 204 -7.07 -19.46 -23.64
N PHE A 205 -6.67 -20.48 -22.91
CA PHE A 205 -5.46 -21.25 -23.11
C PHE A 205 -5.82 -22.69 -23.44
N THR A 206 -5.16 -23.25 -24.44
CA THR A 206 -5.32 -24.67 -24.83
C THR A 206 -3.95 -25.29 -25.09
N LEU A 207 -3.90 -26.62 -25.06
CA LEU A 207 -2.76 -27.35 -25.60
C LEU A 207 -2.62 -27.03 -27.10
N ASN A 208 -1.39 -26.90 -27.59
CA ASN A 208 -1.09 -26.69 -29.01
C ASN A 208 -1.74 -25.42 -29.63
N ALA A 209 -1.95 -24.36 -28.85
CA ALA A 209 -2.59 -23.13 -29.32
C ALA A 209 -1.75 -22.26 -30.27
N SER A 210 -0.82 -22.86 -31.05
CA SER A 210 -0.03 -22.09 -32.02
C SER A 210 -0.95 -21.29 -32.97
N PRO A 211 -0.50 -20.10 -33.44
CA PRO A 211 -1.25 -19.28 -34.40
C PRO A 211 -1.82 -20.11 -35.55
N GLY A 212 -3.14 -20.04 -35.76
CA GLY A 212 -3.86 -20.78 -36.79
C GLY A 212 -4.02 -22.30 -36.58
N LYS A 213 -3.67 -22.86 -35.41
CA LYS A 213 -3.75 -24.31 -35.13
C LYS A 213 -4.73 -24.71 -34.02
N SER A 214 -5.16 -23.79 -33.15
CA SER A 214 -6.18 -24.14 -32.15
C SER A 214 -7.55 -24.29 -32.81
N SER A 215 -8.22 -25.41 -32.55
CA SER A 215 -9.61 -25.64 -32.95
C SER A 215 -10.63 -25.10 -31.94
N PHE A 216 -10.16 -24.46 -30.86
CA PHE A 216 -11.03 -23.92 -29.83
C PHE A 216 -11.65 -22.59 -30.28
N ASP A 217 -12.97 -22.59 -30.45
CA ASP A 217 -13.73 -21.37 -30.74
C ASP A 217 -13.92 -20.54 -29.46
N THR A 218 -13.27 -19.38 -29.42
CA THR A 218 -13.35 -18.45 -28.28
C THR A 218 -14.68 -17.69 -28.19
N SER A 219 -15.57 -17.85 -29.18
CA SER A 219 -16.86 -17.17 -29.26
C SER A 219 -18.07 -18.04 -28.90
N ASP A 220 -17.89 -19.34 -28.64
CA ASP A 220 -18.98 -20.26 -28.27
C ASP A 220 -18.57 -21.25 -27.16
N MET A 221 -19.24 -21.11 -26.00
CA MET A 221 -19.03 -21.95 -24.82
C MET A 221 -20.03 -23.11 -24.71
N GLN A 222 -20.92 -23.31 -25.69
CA GLN A 222 -21.88 -24.41 -25.66
C GLN A 222 -21.18 -25.77 -25.57
N GLY A 223 -21.51 -26.52 -24.51
CA GLY A 223 -20.92 -27.83 -24.23
C GLY A 223 -19.44 -27.79 -23.83
N LYS A 224 -18.84 -26.62 -23.67
CA LYS A 224 -17.43 -26.48 -23.26
C LYS A 224 -17.33 -26.49 -21.74
N LYS A 225 -16.36 -27.25 -21.24
CA LYS A 225 -15.86 -27.22 -19.86
C LYS A 225 -14.65 -26.29 -19.80
N ILE A 226 -14.70 -25.29 -18.93
CA ILE A 226 -13.69 -24.23 -18.81
C ILE A 226 -13.05 -24.31 -17.43
N GLY A 227 -11.72 -24.27 -17.41
CA GLY A 227 -10.94 -24.16 -16.18
C GLY A 227 -10.64 -22.71 -15.82
N PHE A 228 -10.59 -22.42 -14.52
CA PHE A 228 -10.26 -21.11 -13.94
C PHE A 228 -9.21 -21.28 -12.85
N LEU A 229 -8.38 -20.26 -12.66
CA LEU A 229 -7.42 -20.22 -11.55
C LEU A 229 -8.01 -19.50 -10.35
N ASP A 230 -7.98 -20.16 -9.19
CA ASP A 230 -8.50 -19.58 -7.96
C ASP A 230 -7.72 -18.33 -7.56
N GLY A 231 -8.46 -17.28 -7.18
CA GLY A 231 -7.91 -16.01 -6.75
C GLY A 231 -7.49 -15.06 -7.88
N TYR A 232 -7.58 -15.47 -9.15
CA TYR A 232 -7.30 -14.59 -10.30
C TYR A 232 -8.49 -13.67 -10.61
N ALA A 233 -8.23 -12.60 -11.36
CA ALA A 233 -9.29 -11.70 -11.83
C ALA A 233 -10.16 -12.34 -12.94
N SER A 234 -9.57 -13.29 -13.66
CA SER A 234 -10.17 -14.00 -14.78
C SER A 234 -10.99 -15.20 -14.29
N ASP A 235 -12.08 -14.94 -13.60
CA ASP A 235 -13.00 -15.96 -13.06
C ASP A 235 -14.20 -16.21 -13.98
N GLU A 236 -15.04 -17.18 -13.62
CA GLU A 236 -16.27 -17.53 -14.33
C GLU A 236 -17.27 -16.37 -14.36
N HIS A 237 -17.26 -15.52 -13.33
CA HIS A 237 -18.11 -14.33 -13.29
C HIS A 237 -17.67 -13.28 -14.30
N CYS A 238 -16.36 -13.09 -14.49
CA CYS A 238 -15.81 -12.26 -15.56
C CYS A 238 -16.23 -12.78 -16.92
N LEU A 239 -16.04 -14.08 -17.15
CA LEU A 239 -16.38 -14.67 -18.43
C LEU A 239 -17.88 -14.54 -18.71
N ASN A 240 -18.74 -14.79 -17.71
CA ASN A 240 -20.20 -14.66 -17.83
C ASN A 240 -20.70 -13.23 -18.11
N ARG A 241 -19.86 -12.19 -17.93
CA ARG A 241 -20.19 -10.80 -18.29
C ARG A 241 -19.91 -10.45 -19.76
N GLN A 242 -19.35 -11.37 -20.55
CA GLN A 242 -19.03 -11.08 -21.94
C GLN A 242 -20.27 -11.23 -22.83
N ASP A 243 -20.77 -10.13 -23.38
CA ASP A 243 -22.00 -10.11 -24.19
C ASP A 243 -21.84 -10.73 -25.59
N ASN A 244 -20.61 -11.02 -26.00
CA ASN A 244 -20.26 -11.44 -27.36
C ASN A 244 -19.79 -12.90 -27.44
N ILE A 245 -20.05 -13.71 -26.41
CA ILE A 245 -19.75 -15.13 -26.36
C ILE A 245 -21.05 -15.92 -26.20
N GLN A 246 -21.34 -16.81 -27.13
CA GLN A 246 -22.51 -17.68 -27.09
C GLN A 246 -22.35 -18.74 -25.98
N GLY A 247 -23.46 -19.19 -25.40
CA GLY A 247 -23.46 -20.22 -24.37
C GLY A 247 -23.11 -19.75 -22.96
N LEU A 248 -23.13 -18.43 -22.70
CA LEU A 248 -23.05 -17.84 -21.36
C LEU A 248 -24.46 -17.54 -20.79
N PRO A 249 -24.65 -17.53 -19.46
CA PRO A 249 -23.66 -17.89 -18.43
C PRO A 249 -23.35 -19.39 -18.43
N LEU A 250 -22.13 -19.74 -18.05
CA LEU A 250 -21.72 -21.13 -17.86
C LEU A 250 -22.56 -21.82 -16.79
N LYS A 251 -22.91 -23.08 -17.02
CA LYS A 251 -23.53 -23.95 -16.01
C LYS A 251 -22.49 -24.50 -15.04
N THR A 252 -22.90 -24.91 -13.85
CA THR A 252 -21.99 -25.45 -12.82
C THR A 252 -21.15 -26.62 -13.32
N GLU A 253 -21.72 -27.52 -14.13
CA GLU A 253 -21.00 -28.66 -14.71
C GLU A 253 -19.95 -28.29 -15.77
N GLN A 254 -19.92 -27.02 -16.20
CA GLN A 254 -18.95 -26.48 -17.15
C GLN A 254 -17.78 -25.79 -16.45
N ILE A 255 -17.83 -25.57 -15.14
CA ILE A 255 -16.87 -24.74 -14.40
C ILE A 255 -15.95 -25.63 -13.57
N PHE A 256 -14.64 -25.44 -13.75
CA PHE A 256 -13.59 -26.18 -13.04
C PHE A 256 -12.59 -25.19 -12.47
N HIS A 257 -12.24 -25.35 -11.19
CA HIS A 257 -11.28 -24.48 -10.51
C HIS A 257 -9.99 -25.23 -10.21
N TYR A 258 -8.87 -24.53 -10.33
CA TYR A 258 -7.55 -25.04 -10.06
C TYR A 258 -6.77 -24.05 -9.19
N LEU A 259 -6.01 -24.57 -8.23
CA LEU A 259 -5.19 -23.74 -7.36
C LEU A 259 -3.92 -23.26 -8.06
N THR A 260 -3.35 -24.08 -8.95
CA THR A 260 -2.08 -23.78 -9.62
C THR A 260 -2.20 -23.87 -11.14
N PRO A 261 -1.37 -23.12 -11.90
CA PRO A 261 -1.29 -23.28 -13.36
C PRO A 261 -0.95 -24.71 -13.80
N ALA A 262 -0.10 -25.42 -13.03
CA ALA A 262 0.28 -26.80 -13.34
C ALA A 262 -0.93 -27.76 -13.25
N ASP A 263 -1.79 -27.60 -12.25
CA ASP A 263 -3.01 -28.40 -12.11
C ASP A 263 -4.01 -28.09 -13.23
N ALA A 264 -4.15 -26.81 -13.60
CA ALA A 264 -4.99 -26.39 -14.72
C ALA A 264 -4.53 -27.01 -16.04
N GLU A 265 -3.22 -27.03 -16.29
CA GLU A 265 -2.63 -27.67 -17.45
C GLU A 265 -2.80 -29.20 -17.44
N ALA A 266 -2.72 -29.85 -16.26
CA ALA A 266 -3.09 -31.25 -16.12
C ALA A 266 -4.56 -31.51 -16.47
N GLY A 267 -5.47 -30.58 -16.12
CA GLY A 267 -6.87 -30.60 -16.54
C GLY A 267 -7.06 -30.57 -18.06
N LEU A 268 -6.22 -29.81 -18.78
CA LEU A 268 -6.19 -29.83 -20.25
C LEU A 268 -5.68 -31.18 -20.79
N ARG A 269 -4.55 -31.68 -20.26
CA ARG A 269 -3.92 -32.94 -20.72
C ARG A 269 -4.83 -34.16 -20.54
N THR A 270 -5.66 -34.15 -19.51
CA THR A 270 -6.61 -35.23 -19.21
C THR A 270 -7.96 -35.06 -19.91
N ASN A 271 -8.14 -34.02 -20.72
CA ASN A 271 -9.43 -33.62 -21.32
C ASN A 271 -10.55 -33.41 -20.27
N GLN A 272 -10.20 -33.07 -19.03
CA GLN A 272 -11.19 -32.69 -18.02
C GLN A 272 -11.86 -31.37 -18.39
N VAL A 273 -11.07 -30.45 -18.95
CA VAL A 273 -11.49 -29.15 -19.47
C VAL A 273 -11.02 -28.97 -20.92
N HIS A 274 -11.74 -28.15 -21.68
CA HIS A 274 -11.43 -27.86 -23.08
C HIS A 274 -10.48 -26.66 -23.22
N ALA A 275 -10.54 -25.72 -22.28
CA ALA A 275 -9.68 -24.55 -22.22
C ALA A 275 -9.54 -24.05 -20.78
N ILE A 276 -8.47 -23.32 -20.49
CA ILE A 276 -8.32 -22.55 -19.26
C ILE A 276 -8.54 -21.08 -19.58
N TYR A 277 -9.45 -20.41 -18.88
CA TYR A 277 -9.63 -18.96 -18.99
C TYR A 277 -8.83 -18.29 -17.88
N THR A 278 -7.80 -17.55 -18.24
CA THR A 278 -6.95 -16.85 -17.27
C THR A 278 -6.29 -15.61 -17.87
N THR A 279 -5.56 -14.86 -17.04
CA THR A 279 -4.85 -13.66 -17.47
C THR A 279 -3.67 -14.02 -18.36
N LYS A 280 -3.42 -13.26 -19.43
CA LYS A 280 -2.43 -13.60 -20.49
C LYS A 280 -0.99 -13.76 -20.00
N TYR A 281 -0.64 -13.16 -18.87
CA TYR A 281 0.69 -13.28 -18.28
C TYR A 281 0.93 -14.58 -17.51
N VAL A 282 -0.11 -15.39 -17.31
CA VAL A 282 0.05 -16.69 -16.69
C VAL A 282 0.84 -17.58 -17.63
N SER A 283 2.00 -18.03 -17.17
CA SER A 283 2.82 -19.00 -17.87
C SER A 283 2.34 -20.42 -17.55
N MET A 284 2.11 -21.20 -18.60
CA MET A 284 1.88 -22.65 -18.57
C MET A 284 2.94 -23.30 -19.47
N ALA A 285 3.34 -24.53 -19.15
CA ALA A 285 4.44 -25.20 -19.85
C ALA A 285 4.02 -25.67 -21.25
N ASP A 286 2.88 -26.36 -21.35
CA ASP A 286 2.39 -26.94 -22.61
C ASP A 286 1.17 -26.23 -23.21
N ALA A 287 0.65 -25.19 -22.54
CA ALA A 287 -0.52 -24.44 -22.97
C ALA A 287 -0.19 -23.00 -23.31
N SER A 288 -0.78 -22.51 -24.39
CA SER A 288 -0.59 -21.15 -24.89
C SER A 288 -1.93 -20.45 -25.07
N PRO A 289 -1.98 -19.11 -25.03
CA PRO A 289 -3.21 -18.38 -25.27
C PRO A 289 -3.66 -18.58 -26.72
N VAL A 290 -4.94 -18.88 -26.90
CA VAL A 290 -5.60 -18.95 -28.20
C VAL A 290 -5.66 -17.54 -28.80
N GLU A 291 -5.24 -17.40 -30.06
CA GLU A 291 -5.38 -16.14 -30.78
C GLU A 291 -6.86 -15.77 -30.92
N GLY A 292 -7.17 -14.51 -30.64
CA GLY A 292 -8.54 -14.02 -30.69
C GLY A 292 -8.77 -12.84 -29.78
N LYS A 293 -10.05 -12.61 -29.46
CA LYS A 293 -10.46 -11.53 -28.57
C LYS A 293 -9.90 -11.78 -27.18
N SER A 294 -9.32 -10.73 -26.62
CA SER A 294 -8.89 -10.70 -25.22
C SER A 294 -9.85 -9.82 -24.44
N PHE A 295 -10.06 -10.17 -23.18
CA PHE A 295 -11.09 -9.55 -22.36
C PHE A 295 -10.49 -8.99 -21.08
N ASN A 296 -10.89 -7.78 -20.68
CA ASN A 296 -10.44 -7.21 -19.42
C ASN A 296 -11.43 -7.58 -18.31
N CYS A 297 -11.00 -8.45 -17.42
CA CYS A 297 -11.79 -8.83 -16.24
C CYS A 297 -11.72 -7.82 -15.11
N SER A 298 -10.71 -6.95 -15.15
CA SER A 298 -10.50 -5.88 -14.18
C SER A 298 -10.88 -4.55 -14.78
N THR A 299 -11.50 -3.70 -13.96
CA THR A 299 -11.87 -2.33 -14.32
C THR A 299 -10.65 -1.39 -14.35
N ARG A 300 -9.63 -1.70 -13.55
CA ARG A 300 -8.34 -1.00 -13.47
C ARG A 300 -7.21 -2.02 -13.24
N GLY A 301 -5.95 -1.60 -13.38
CA GLY A 301 -4.79 -2.48 -13.15
C GLY A 301 -4.55 -2.83 -11.69
N LEU A 302 -3.32 -3.25 -11.39
CA LEU A 302 -2.89 -3.57 -10.03
C LEU A 302 -2.89 -2.32 -9.17
N SER A 303 -3.29 -2.52 -7.92
CA SER A 303 -3.48 -1.49 -6.92
C SER A 303 -3.25 -2.10 -5.54
N ILE A 304 -3.24 -1.25 -4.52
CA ILE A 304 -3.30 -1.70 -3.14
C ILE A 304 -4.76 -1.90 -2.75
N MET A 305 -5.10 -3.11 -2.33
CA MET A 305 -6.42 -3.46 -1.81
C MET A 305 -6.43 -3.30 -0.30
N THR A 306 -7.42 -2.60 0.23
CA THR A 306 -7.51 -2.24 1.66
C THR A 306 -8.90 -2.51 2.21
N ARG A 307 -9.03 -2.60 3.53
CA ARG A 307 -10.36 -2.45 4.13
C ARG A 307 -10.91 -1.06 3.81
N LYS A 308 -12.23 -0.96 3.70
CA LYS A 308 -12.92 0.30 3.35
C LYS A 308 -12.76 1.41 4.39
N ASP A 309 -12.31 1.08 5.59
CA ASP A 309 -12.08 1.99 6.71
C ASP A 309 -10.58 2.24 6.98
N SER A 310 -9.69 1.88 6.05
CA SER A 310 -8.24 1.93 6.26
C SER A 310 -7.67 3.35 6.31
N GLY A 311 -8.20 4.29 5.50
CA GLY A 311 -7.63 5.64 5.33
C GLY A 311 -6.23 5.63 4.70
N LEU A 312 -5.80 4.49 4.13
CA LEU A 312 -4.50 4.34 3.49
C LEU A 312 -4.43 5.15 2.20
N GLU A 313 -5.53 5.18 1.46
CA GLU A 313 -5.70 5.91 0.22
C GLU A 313 -5.40 7.42 0.35
N ASP A 314 -5.67 7.99 1.54
CA ASP A 314 -5.52 9.43 1.82
C ASP A 314 -4.07 9.89 1.71
N TRP A 315 -3.12 9.03 2.05
CA TRP A 315 -1.69 9.33 1.94
C TRP A 315 -1.02 8.58 0.79
N TRP A 316 -1.53 7.40 0.42
CA TRP A 316 -0.98 6.62 -0.68
C TRP A 316 -1.17 7.32 -2.02
N ASN A 317 -2.39 7.74 -2.34
CA ASN A 317 -2.70 8.28 -3.66
C ASN A 317 -1.91 9.57 -3.98
N PRO A 318 -1.79 10.55 -3.05
CA PRO A 318 -0.96 11.73 -3.30
C PRO A 318 0.54 11.43 -3.44
N ALA A 319 1.07 10.45 -2.70
CA ALA A 319 2.47 10.04 -2.82
C ALA A 319 2.72 9.26 -4.13
N TRP A 320 1.76 8.41 -4.53
CA TRP A 320 1.77 7.74 -5.81
C TRP A 320 1.72 8.73 -6.98
N GLU A 321 0.88 9.75 -6.93
CA GLU A 321 0.80 10.78 -7.96
C GLU A 321 2.15 11.50 -8.17
N GLN A 322 2.86 11.81 -7.09
CA GLN A 322 4.21 12.37 -7.17
C GLN A 322 5.20 11.41 -7.86
N ILE A 323 5.14 10.11 -7.56
CA ILE A 323 5.98 9.10 -8.21
C ILE A 323 5.64 8.99 -9.69
N PHE A 324 4.36 8.86 -10.02
CA PHE A 324 3.87 8.68 -11.38
C PHE A 324 4.33 9.81 -12.32
N HIS A 325 4.30 11.06 -11.84
CA HIS A 325 4.75 12.23 -12.60
C HIS A 325 6.26 12.49 -12.56
N SER A 326 7.02 11.69 -11.81
CA SER A 326 8.47 11.82 -11.73
C SER A 326 9.21 11.00 -12.79
N THR A 327 10.48 11.32 -13.00
CA THR A 327 11.39 10.47 -13.78
C THR A 327 11.60 9.09 -13.14
N TYR A 328 11.35 8.96 -11.84
CA TYR A 328 11.53 7.69 -11.13
C TYR A 328 10.58 6.61 -11.63
N TYR A 329 9.29 6.90 -11.85
CA TYR A 329 8.37 5.90 -12.42
C TYR A 329 8.80 5.44 -13.82
N HIS A 330 9.29 6.37 -14.64
CA HIS A 330 9.82 6.06 -15.97
C HIS A 330 11.04 5.14 -15.89
N VAL A 331 11.96 5.41 -14.96
CA VAL A 331 13.15 4.56 -14.73
C VAL A 331 12.75 3.18 -14.19
N LEU A 332 11.79 3.10 -13.25
CA LEU A 332 11.26 1.82 -12.77
C LEU A 332 10.73 0.98 -13.95
N CYS A 333 9.92 1.59 -14.81
CA CYS A 333 9.39 0.93 -15.99
C CYS A 333 10.49 0.49 -16.97
N GLN A 334 11.41 1.38 -17.35
CA GLN A 334 12.48 1.08 -18.30
C GLN A 334 13.46 0.01 -17.80
N THR A 335 13.69 -0.05 -16.49
CA THR A 335 14.63 -1.01 -15.89
C THR A 335 13.98 -2.29 -15.40
N LEU A 336 12.66 -2.43 -15.52
CA LEU A 336 11.90 -3.60 -15.06
C LEU A 336 12.48 -4.92 -15.61
N VAL A 337 12.70 -4.98 -16.93
CA VAL A 337 13.26 -6.16 -17.61
C VAL A 337 14.68 -6.45 -17.14
N ILE A 338 15.47 -5.39 -16.92
CA ILE A 338 16.88 -5.51 -16.55
C ILE A 338 17.00 -6.02 -15.11
N ARG A 339 16.12 -5.57 -14.21
CA ARG A 339 16.17 -5.91 -12.78
C ARG A 339 15.53 -7.25 -12.48
N HIS A 340 14.38 -7.53 -13.08
CA HIS A 340 13.53 -8.67 -12.70
C HIS A 340 13.31 -9.68 -13.84
N GLY A 341 13.75 -9.37 -15.06
CA GLY A 341 13.41 -10.15 -16.25
C GLY A 341 12.00 -9.86 -16.77
N LEU A 342 11.51 -10.67 -17.71
CA LEU A 342 10.12 -10.71 -18.13
C LEU A 342 9.59 -12.14 -18.05
N PHE A 343 8.31 -12.27 -17.72
CA PHE A 343 7.59 -13.52 -17.89
C PHE A 343 7.06 -13.65 -19.32
N PRO A 344 6.96 -14.86 -19.87
CA PRO A 344 6.32 -15.07 -21.16
C PRO A 344 4.94 -14.40 -21.19
N GLY A 345 4.71 -13.51 -22.16
CA GLY A 345 3.43 -12.83 -22.34
C GLY A 345 3.26 -11.49 -21.62
N LEU A 346 4.30 -10.96 -20.95
CA LEU A 346 4.33 -9.59 -20.46
C LEU A 346 5.45 -8.79 -21.09
N ASN A 347 5.14 -7.60 -21.59
CA ASN A 347 6.12 -6.56 -21.87
C ASN A 347 5.95 -5.39 -20.90
N VAL A 348 6.93 -4.48 -20.84
CA VAL A 348 6.85 -3.29 -19.99
C VAL A 348 5.63 -2.44 -20.35
N GLU A 349 5.32 -2.37 -21.65
CA GLU A 349 4.17 -1.67 -22.21
C GLU A 349 2.82 -2.21 -21.69
N ASP A 350 2.77 -3.50 -21.35
CA ASP A 350 1.58 -4.18 -20.83
C ASP A 350 1.41 -3.96 -19.32
N ILE A 351 2.50 -3.65 -18.61
CA ILE A 351 2.52 -3.41 -17.16
C ILE A 351 2.33 -1.92 -16.89
N CYS A 352 3.21 -1.07 -17.42
CA CYS A 352 3.28 0.34 -17.07
C CYS A 352 2.12 1.14 -17.66
N LEU A 353 1.58 2.07 -16.86
CA LEU A 353 0.48 2.97 -17.24
C LEU A 353 0.86 3.88 -18.40
N GLN A 354 2.12 4.33 -18.42
CA GLN A 354 2.72 5.11 -19.50
C GLN A 354 4.07 4.50 -19.83
N PHE A 355 4.30 4.25 -21.12
CA PHE A 355 5.58 3.85 -21.67
C PHE A 355 5.71 4.58 -23.01
N THR A 356 6.63 5.53 -23.09
CA THR A 356 6.90 6.36 -24.27
C THR A 356 8.38 6.47 -24.52
#